data_AF-D0LSI3-F1
#
_entry.id   AF-D0LSI3-F1
#
_cell.length_a   1.000
_cell.length_b   1.000
_cell.length_c   1.000
_cell.angle_alpha   90.00
_cell.angle_beta   90.00
_cell.angle_gamma   90.00
#
_symmetry.space_group_name_H-M   'P 1'
#
loop_
_entity.id
_entity.type
_entity.pdbx_description
1 polymer ?
#
loop_
_entity_poly.entity_id
_entity_poly.type
_entity_poly.pdbx_seq_one_letter_code
_entity_poly.pdbx_strand_id
1 'polypeptide(L)'
;MTRNTLRTTENEARHAPPAMRPRRGVEWRPTSAALADPRSRQVGRHSAPGRCLKATATLWIPSLLAFLSSACGPRVAPAGPGPQPEGGEAASASVRATATGKPAREIVVGEMCPRAADGRPAVKPLFVRSLTWSADSQDASAPVERRAVRQFSVLAWDGRRAGRFSVAGLAEVGEQDIAAGAYAGSSPCERPREAGDAGSYPECVSAQAECGVAVGLLERGSLDEQPFEEDAAPLDLDVGGACIADDTLLVDIDGDGVPEAYAIADFVNPVRAPAEEVFIAQRGSETCAPAFAIHHAVPPADPKHWRGLDLLGVVDLDGDGRRELLFSYHYAIRRTWAVYSATGSVARLDLVGEAEPWVTR
;
A
#
# COMPACT_ATOMS: atom_id res chain seq x y z
N MET A 1 -53.81 -17.25 30.69
CA MET A 1 -54.22 -18.67 30.71
C MET A 1 -55.49 -18.84 29.89
N THR A 2 -55.39 -19.22 28.62
CA THR A 2 -56.22 -20.28 27.96
C THR A 2 -55.74 -20.43 26.51
N ARG A 3 -55.54 -21.69 26.13
CA ARG A 3 -55.10 -22.17 24.81
C ARG A 3 -56.29 -22.75 24.06
N ASN A 4 -56.09 -22.85 22.73
CA ASN A 4 -56.77 -23.72 21.75
C ASN A 4 -58.16 -23.25 21.27
N THR A 5 -58.51 -23.30 19.98
CA THR A 5 -58.27 -24.38 19.01
C THR A 5 -58.47 -23.89 17.55
N LEU A 6 -57.59 -24.34 16.63
CA LEU A 6 -57.77 -24.79 15.21
C LEU A 6 -59.18 -24.63 14.56
N ARG A 7 -59.40 -24.38 13.25
CA ARG A 7 -58.77 -24.97 12.04
C ARG A 7 -59.36 -24.38 10.71
N THR A 8 -58.58 -24.47 9.61
CA THR A 8 -58.94 -24.66 8.16
C THR A 8 -59.69 -23.59 7.33
N THR A 9 -59.04 -23.06 6.28
CA THR A 9 -59.18 -23.43 4.84
C THR A 9 -58.26 -22.51 4.00
N GLU A 10 -57.22 -23.05 3.36
CA GLU A 10 -57.14 -23.29 1.90
C GLU A 10 -57.51 -22.08 1.03
N ASN A 11 -56.50 -21.40 0.46
CA ASN A 11 -56.67 -20.73 -0.82
C ASN A 11 -55.34 -20.65 -1.58
N GLU A 12 -55.19 -21.57 -2.52
CA GLU A 12 -54.04 -21.76 -3.40
C GLU A 12 -54.42 -21.18 -4.78
N ALA A 13 -53.97 -19.94 -5.05
CA ALA A 13 -54.23 -19.24 -6.31
C ALA A 13 -52.93 -18.89 -7.05
N ARG A 14 -52.46 -19.89 -7.80
CA ARG A 14 -51.77 -19.82 -9.11
C ARG A 14 -51.40 -18.42 -9.59
N HIS A 15 -50.11 -18.10 -9.60
CA HIS A 15 -49.53 -17.07 -10.47
C HIS A 15 -48.39 -17.72 -11.26
N ALA A 16 -48.66 -18.04 -12.53
CA ALA A 16 -47.65 -18.47 -13.48
C ALA A 16 -46.97 -17.23 -14.10
N PRO A 17 -45.64 -17.21 -14.27
CA PRO A 17 -44.95 -16.14 -14.98
C PRO A 17 -45.10 -16.30 -16.51
N PRO A 18 -45.16 -15.19 -17.27
CA PRO A 18 -45.31 -15.24 -18.72
C PRO A 18 -44.02 -15.71 -19.43
N ALA A 19 -44.21 -16.57 -20.43
CA ALA A 19 -43.18 -17.09 -21.30
C ALA A 19 -42.47 -15.98 -22.11
N MET A 20 -41.14 -15.87 -21.96
CA MET A 20 -40.30 -15.06 -22.84
C MET A 20 -40.21 -15.71 -24.22
N ARG A 21 -40.57 -14.93 -25.25
CA ARG A 21 -40.35 -15.26 -26.66
C ARG A 21 -38.86 -15.15 -27.01
N PRO A 22 -38.31 -16.04 -27.85
CA PRO A 22 -36.95 -15.93 -28.35
C PRO A 22 -36.83 -14.74 -29.33
N ARG A 23 -35.93 -13.79 -29.03
CA ARG A 23 -35.54 -12.75 -29.98
C ARG A 23 -34.63 -13.36 -31.05
N ARG A 24 -34.99 -13.04 -32.30
CA ARG A 24 -34.31 -13.44 -33.53
C ARG A 24 -32.86 -12.94 -33.56
N GLY A 25 -32.02 -13.76 -34.18
CA GLY A 25 -30.59 -13.58 -34.29
C GLY A 25 -30.19 -12.27 -34.95
N VAL A 26 -29.10 -11.70 -34.42
CA VAL A 26 -28.28 -10.72 -35.11
C VAL A 26 -27.12 -11.49 -35.71
N GLU A 27 -27.17 -11.60 -37.03
CA GLU A 27 -26.16 -12.17 -37.90
C GLU A 27 -24.92 -11.27 -37.90
N TRP A 28 -23.86 -11.70 -37.21
CA TRP A 28 -22.56 -11.03 -37.26
C TRP A 28 -21.87 -11.42 -38.59
N ARG A 29 -21.79 -10.46 -39.51
CA ARG A 29 -20.92 -10.54 -40.68
C ARG A 29 -19.49 -10.18 -40.27
N PRO A 30 -18.48 -11.03 -40.52
CA PRO A 30 -17.08 -10.63 -40.40
C PRO A 30 -16.67 -9.87 -41.66
N THR A 31 -16.26 -8.60 -41.49
CA THR A 31 -15.60 -7.85 -42.56
C THR A 31 -14.18 -8.36 -42.70
N SER A 32 -13.93 -9.05 -43.81
CA SER A 32 -12.61 -9.43 -44.28
C SER A 32 -11.89 -8.20 -44.85
N ALA A 33 -10.71 -7.89 -44.34
CA ALA A 33 -9.67 -7.15 -45.05
C ALA A 33 -8.36 -7.89 -44.75
N ALA A 34 -7.98 -8.84 -45.61
CA ALA A 34 -7.08 -8.64 -46.75
C ALA A 34 -5.62 -8.58 -46.32
N LEU A 35 -4.95 -9.73 -46.51
CA LEU A 35 -3.51 -9.90 -46.63
C LEU A 35 -2.90 -8.89 -47.61
N ALA A 36 -1.73 -8.36 -47.25
CA ALA A 36 -0.62 -8.20 -48.17
C ALA A 36 0.70 -8.46 -47.43
N ASP A 37 1.38 -9.52 -47.86
CA ASP A 37 2.70 -10.00 -47.45
C ASP A 37 3.80 -9.39 -48.38
N PRO A 38 5.07 -9.83 -48.38
CA PRO A 38 6.23 -9.14 -47.83
C PRO A 38 7.25 -8.74 -48.92
N ARG A 39 8.35 -8.08 -48.50
CA ARG A 39 9.74 -8.06 -49.08
C ARG A 39 10.37 -6.70 -48.76
N SER A 40 11.67 -6.49 -48.62
CA SER A 40 12.87 -7.26 -48.29
C SER A 40 14.03 -6.28 -48.52
N ARG A 41 15.04 -6.26 -47.64
CA ARG A 41 16.45 -5.90 -47.87
C ARG A 41 16.84 -4.49 -48.35
N GLN A 42 17.65 -3.82 -47.52
CA GLN A 42 19.05 -3.41 -47.80
C GLN A 42 19.68 -3.02 -46.44
N VAL A 43 20.61 -3.80 -45.87
CA VAL A 43 22.08 -3.81 -46.09
C VAL A 43 22.70 -2.40 -46.10
N GLY A 44 23.33 -2.04 -44.99
CA GLY A 44 24.27 -0.92 -44.87
C GLY A 44 25.31 -1.21 -43.78
N ARG A 45 26.52 -1.53 -44.22
CA ARG A 45 27.74 -1.83 -43.45
C ARG A 45 28.46 -0.55 -43.00
N HIS A 46 29.42 -0.74 -42.07
CA HIS A 46 30.50 0.15 -41.60
C HIS A 46 30.08 1.05 -40.42
N SER A 47 30.67 0.91 -39.22
CA SER A 47 32.09 1.17 -38.97
C SER A 47 32.57 0.59 -37.63
N ALA A 48 33.84 0.22 -37.58
CA ALA A 48 34.66 0.02 -36.38
C ALA A 48 35.97 0.83 -36.59
N PRO A 49 36.95 0.84 -35.68
CA PRO A 49 36.92 1.22 -34.27
C PRO A 49 37.95 2.33 -33.96
N GLY A 50 37.71 3.17 -32.96
CA GLY A 50 38.67 4.17 -32.45
C GLY A 50 39.32 3.72 -31.15
N ARG A 51 40.65 3.52 -31.18
CA ARG A 51 41.51 3.11 -30.07
C ARG A 51 41.91 4.27 -29.15
N CYS A 52 42.24 3.88 -27.92
CA CYS A 52 43.37 4.32 -27.07
C CYS A 52 43.78 5.80 -27.02
N LEU A 53 43.84 6.34 -25.80
CA LEU A 53 45.08 6.92 -25.29
C LEU A 53 45.13 6.85 -23.75
N LYS A 54 46.13 6.11 -23.26
CA LYS A 54 46.69 6.21 -21.92
C LYS A 54 47.72 7.36 -21.92
N ALA A 55 47.77 8.15 -20.86
CA ALA A 55 48.96 8.84 -20.38
C ALA A 55 48.75 9.10 -18.87
N THR A 56 49.32 8.35 -17.93
CA THR A 56 50.69 8.39 -17.39
C THR A 56 51.24 9.80 -17.11
N ALA A 57 51.21 10.15 -15.82
CA ALA A 57 52.41 10.28 -14.96
C ALA A 57 52.79 11.67 -14.43
N THR A 58 53.25 11.60 -13.17
CA THR A 58 54.38 12.34 -12.55
C THR A 58 54.07 13.56 -11.68
N LEU A 59 53.94 13.29 -10.37
CA LEU A 59 54.86 13.66 -9.27
C LEU A 59 55.51 15.08 -9.16
N TRP A 60 55.48 15.59 -7.91
CA TRP A 60 56.47 16.38 -7.13
C TRP A 60 56.30 17.92 -7.01
N ILE A 61 55.91 18.47 -5.83
CA ILE A 61 56.71 18.89 -4.61
C ILE A 61 57.43 20.26 -4.83
N PRO A 62 57.63 21.18 -3.84
CA PRO A 62 56.81 21.78 -2.77
C PRO A 62 56.97 23.36 -2.75
N SER A 63 56.42 24.05 -1.73
CA SER A 63 57.11 25.08 -0.90
C SER A 63 56.30 26.34 -0.60
N LEU A 64 56.15 26.55 0.72
CA LEU A 64 56.21 27.79 1.50
C LEU A 64 55.77 29.12 0.87
N LEU A 65 54.79 29.76 1.53
CA LEU A 65 55.00 31.12 2.00
C LEU A 65 54.18 31.40 3.27
N ALA A 66 54.91 31.93 4.25
CA ALA A 66 54.45 32.31 5.57
C ALA A 66 53.56 33.56 5.51
N PHE A 67 52.52 33.59 6.35
CA PHE A 67 52.01 34.84 6.92
C PHE A 67 51.92 34.70 8.43
N LEU A 68 52.79 35.45 9.10
CA LEU A 68 52.70 35.77 10.51
C LEU A 68 51.49 36.69 10.70
N SER A 69 50.65 36.39 11.69
CA SER A 69 49.73 37.35 12.30
C SER A 69 49.64 37.04 13.77
N SER A 70 50.42 37.80 14.53
CA SER A 70 50.36 37.93 15.98
C SER A 70 49.01 38.53 16.41
N ALA A 71 48.25 37.78 17.21
CA ALA A 71 47.19 38.34 18.05
C ALA A 71 47.27 37.69 19.44
N CYS A 72 47.52 38.54 20.43
CA CYS A 72 47.46 38.22 21.85
C CYS A 72 46.01 37.89 22.24
N GLY A 73 45.74 36.63 22.57
CA GLY A 73 44.52 36.18 23.23
C GLY A 73 44.82 35.76 24.68
N PRO A 74 43.85 35.83 25.60
CA PRO A 74 44.07 35.61 27.03
C PRO A 74 44.56 34.19 27.32
N ARG A 75 45.55 34.08 28.21
CA ARG A 75 46.05 32.82 28.77
C ARG A 75 44.91 32.13 29.55
N VAL A 76 44.28 31.14 28.94
CA VAL A 76 43.47 30.14 29.65
C VAL A 76 44.43 29.05 30.11
N ALA A 77 44.57 28.89 31.42
CA ALA A 77 45.28 27.77 32.01
C ALA A 77 44.51 26.47 31.68
N PRO A 78 45.18 25.38 31.24
CA PRO A 78 44.51 24.10 31.14
C PRO A 78 44.07 23.68 32.55
N ALA A 79 42.76 23.50 32.74
CA ALA A 79 42.25 22.82 33.91
C ALA A 79 42.88 21.41 33.92
N GLY A 80 43.56 21.08 35.01
CA GLY A 80 44.00 19.71 35.25
C GLY A 80 42.81 18.74 35.23
N PRO A 81 43.04 17.44 35.07
CA PRO A 81 41.97 16.45 35.07
C PRO A 81 41.18 16.60 36.38
N GLY A 82 39.92 17.03 36.26
CA GLY A 82 39.02 17.14 37.38
C GLY A 82 38.70 15.76 37.97
N PRO A 83 38.38 15.69 39.27
CA PRO A 83 37.96 14.44 39.89
C PRO A 83 36.72 13.89 39.18
N GLN A 84 36.80 12.60 38.90
CA GLN A 84 35.75 11.77 38.31
C GLN A 84 34.47 11.91 39.16
N PRO A 85 33.34 12.35 38.58
CA PRO A 85 32.09 12.40 39.33
C PRO A 85 31.67 10.98 39.69
N GLU A 86 31.55 10.75 40.99
CA GLU A 86 30.98 9.53 41.54
C GLU A 86 29.57 9.32 41.02
N GLY A 87 29.24 8.06 40.75
CA GLY A 87 28.03 7.62 40.07
C GLY A 87 26.76 8.21 40.67
N GLY A 88 26.19 9.18 39.96
CA GLY A 88 24.76 9.44 39.98
C GLY A 88 24.12 8.55 38.93
N GLU A 89 23.61 7.40 39.37
CA GLU A 89 22.75 6.51 38.59
C GLU A 89 21.45 7.26 38.26
N ALA A 90 21.53 8.15 37.27
CA ALA A 90 20.37 8.62 36.54
C ALA A 90 19.82 7.37 35.84
N ALA A 91 18.80 6.77 36.46
CA ALA A 91 17.97 5.77 35.85
C ALA A 91 17.49 6.32 34.51
N SER A 92 18.26 6.00 33.46
CA SER A 92 17.74 5.89 32.11
C SER A 92 16.69 4.81 32.23
N ALA A 93 15.45 5.22 32.52
CA ALA A 93 14.29 4.44 32.19
C ALA A 93 14.32 4.30 30.67
N SER A 94 15.09 3.31 30.21
CA SER A 94 14.82 2.61 28.99
C SER A 94 13.37 2.18 29.14
N VAL A 95 12.47 2.99 28.60
CA VAL A 95 11.14 2.53 28.19
C VAL A 95 11.48 1.48 27.15
N ARG A 96 11.61 0.26 27.64
CA ARG A 96 11.78 -0.93 26.84
C ARG A 96 10.42 -1.09 26.17
N ALA A 97 10.27 -0.46 25.00
CA ALA A 97 9.15 -0.73 24.12
C ALA A 97 9.12 -2.25 23.96
N THR A 98 8.14 -2.88 24.61
CA THR A 98 7.85 -4.29 24.43
C THR A 98 7.24 -4.42 23.05
N ALA A 99 8.10 -4.43 22.02
CA ALA A 99 7.78 -5.06 20.76
C ALA A 99 7.32 -6.48 21.15
N THR A 100 6.02 -6.73 21.07
CA THR A 100 5.47 -8.06 21.26
C THR A 100 5.98 -8.87 20.07
N GLY A 101 7.15 -9.50 20.24
CA GLY A 101 7.93 -10.16 19.19
C GLY A 101 7.24 -11.35 18.55
N LYS A 102 6.10 -11.12 17.90
CA LYS A 102 5.50 -12.03 16.95
C LYS A 102 6.37 -11.98 15.69
N PRO A 103 6.73 -13.14 15.12
CA PRO A 103 7.43 -13.15 13.86
C PRO A 103 6.53 -12.56 12.79
N ALA A 104 7.07 -11.64 11.98
CA ALA A 104 6.37 -11.09 10.82
C ALA A 104 5.79 -12.22 9.95
N ARG A 105 4.52 -12.09 9.60
CA ARG A 105 3.77 -12.93 8.69
C ARG A 105 4.06 -12.49 7.26
N GLU A 106 4.06 -13.47 6.38
CA GLU A 106 4.28 -13.23 4.96
C GLU A 106 2.95 -12.89 4.28
N ILE A 107 2.89 -11.78 3.56
CA ILE A 107 1.66 -11.24 2.99
C ILE A 107 1.85 -10.75 1.57
N VAL A 108 0.73 -10.72 0.84
CA VAL A 108 0.58 -9.99 -0.42
C VAL A 108 -0.46 -8.91 -0.20
N VAL A 109 -0.13 -7.68 -0.58
CA VAL A 109 -1.04 -6.55 -0.61
C VAL A 109 -1.36 -6.24 -2.06
N GLY A 110 -2.63 -5.97 -2.33
CA GLY A 110 -3.08 -5.56 -3.65
C GLY A 110 -4.25 -4.59 -3.59
N GLU A 111 -4.60 -4.07 -4.75
CA GLU A 111 -5.84 -3.34 -4.93
C GLU A 111 -6.91 -4.30 -5.44
N MET A 112 -7.95 -4.48 -4.64
CA MET A 112 -9.15 -5.19 -5.06
C MET A 112 -10.14 -4.19 -5.65
N CYS A 113 -10.64 -4.51 -6.84
CA CYS A 113 -11.72 -3.77 -7.46
C CYS A 113 -12.89 -4.73 -7.75
N PRO A 114 -14.13 -4.43 -7.31
CA PRO A 114 -15.30 -5.27 -7.60
C PRO A 114 -15.64 -5.37 -9.10
N ARG A 115 -15.17 -4.41 -9.92
CA ARG A 115 -15.53 -4.26 -11.35
C ARG A 115 -14.33 -3.95 -12.25
N ALA A 116 -13.16 -4.56 -12.03
CA ALA A 116 -11.95 -4.29 -12.83
C ALA A 116 -11.83 -5.14 -14.11
N ALA A 117 -11.71 -6.47 -13.98
CA ALA A 117 -11.38 -7.37 -15.11
C ALA A 117 -12.60 -7.60 -16.01
N ASP A 118 -12.86 -6.66 -16.93
CA ASP A 118 -14.06 -6.62 -17.78
C ASP A 118 -15.37 -6.66 -16.97
N GLY A 119 -15.40 -5.88 -15.88
CA GLY A 119 -16.53 -5.81 -14.96
C GLY A 119 -16.60 -6.94 -13.95
N ARG A 120 -15.60 -7.83 -13.90
CA ARG A 120 -15.49 -8.87 -12.86
C ARG A 120 -14.60 -8.42 -11.70
N PRO A 121 -14.83 -8.95 -10.48
CA PRO A 121 -13.93 -8.72 -9.36
C PRO A 121 -12.54 -9.28 -9.66
N ALA A 122 -11.52 -8.51 -9.31
CA ALA A 122 -10.13 -8.94 -9.40
C ALA A 122 -9.28 -8.21 -8.36
N VAL A 123 -8.15 -8.81 -8.00
CA VAL A 123 -7.11 -8.16 -7.20
C VAL A 123 -5.88 -7.98 -8.08
N LYS A 124 -5.32 -6.77 -8.12
CA LYS A 124 -3.99 -6.55 -8.68
C LYS A 124 -2.98 -6.62 -7.54
N PRO A 125 -2.11 -7.64 -7.47
CA PRO A 125 -1.03 -7.67 -6.50
C PRO A 125 -0.09 -6.48 -6.71
N LEU A 126 0.28 -5.80 -5.63
CA LEU A 126 1.11 -4.60 -5.66
C LEU A 126 2.38 -4.76 -4.84
N PHE A 127 2.28 -5.41 -3.69
CA PHE A 127 3.39 -5.60 -2.77
C PHE A 127 3.39 -7.02 -2.25
N VAL A 128 4.59 -7.57 -2.06
CA VAL A 128 4.78 -8.79 -1.27
C VAL A 128 5.74 -8.50 -0.13
N ARG A 129 5.37 -8.96 1.05
CA ARG A 129 6.22 -9.01 2.23
C ARG A 129 6.55 -10.45 2.49
N SER A 130 7.75 -10.86 2.10
CA SER A 130 8.31 -12.19 2.39
C SER A 130 9.39 -12.04 3.47
N LEU A 131 10.64 -12.42 3.18
CA LEU A 131 11.79 -12.05 4.01
C LEU A 131 12.05 -10.53 3.99
N THR A 132 11.76 -9.88 2.86
CA THR A 132 11.80 -8.44 2.66
C THR A 132 10.54 -7.97 1.94
N TRP A 133 10.28 -6.67 1.95
CA TRP A 133 9.30 -6.05 1.08
C TRP A 133 9.80 -6.03 -0.37
N SER A 134 8.90 -6.24 -1.32
CA SER A 134 9.12 -6.02 -2.76
C SER A 134 7.86 -5.41 -3.38
N ALA A 135 8.07 -4.43 -4.25
CA ALA A 135 7.04 -3.82 -5.10
C ALA A 135 7.25 -4.21 -6.58
N ASP A 136 8.17 -5.14 -6.88
CA ASP A 136 8.31 -5.68 -8.22
C ASP A 136 7.06 -6.48 -8.59
N SER A 137 6.51 -6.21 -9.77
CA SER A 137 5.25 -6.82 -10.22
C SER A 137 5.31 -8.34 -10.33
N GLN A 138 6.47 -8.91 -10.69
CA GLN A 138 6.64 -10.36 -10.80
C GLN A 138 6.72 -10.97 -9.41
N ASP A 139 7.46 -10.35 -8.49
CA ASP A 139 7.53 -10.79 -7.10
C ASP A 139 6.16 -10.74 -6.42
N ALA A 140 5.39 -9.67 -6.62
CA ALA A 140 4.05 -9.50 -6.04
C ALA A 140 3.04 -10.51 -6.60
N SER A 141 3.16 -10.90 -7.87
CA SER A 141 2.24 -11.82 -8.55
C SER A 141 2.62 -13.28 -8.38
N ALA A 142 3.90 -13.59 -8.16
CA ALA A 142 4.40 -14.96 -8.05
C ALA A 142 3.70 -15.81 -6.97
N PRO A 143 3.29 -15.28 -5.80
CA PRO A 143 2.52 -16.06 -4.85
C PRO A 143 1.13 -16.47 -5.36
N VAL A 144 0.49 -15.66 -6.20
CA VAL A 144 -0.79 -16.01 -6.83
C VAL A 144 -0.55 -17.12 -7.86
N GLU A 145 0.49 -16.99 -8.68
CA GLU A 145 0.89 -18.00 -9.68
C GLU A 145 1.17 -19.36 -9.03
N ARG A 146 1.94 -19.36 -7.93
CA ARG A 146 2.29 -20.55 -7.15
C ARG A 146 1.16 -21.05 -6.24
N ARG A 147 -0.01 -20.39 -6.25
CA ARG A 147 -1.15 -20.71 -5.38
C ARG A 147 -0.82 -20.67 -3.89
N ALA A 148 0.17 -19.86 -3.51
CA ALA A 148 0.58 -19.63 -2.13
C ALA A 148 -0.35 -18.62 -1.40
N VAL A 149 -1.16 -17.87 -2.15
CA VAL A 149 -2.24 -17.04 -1.61
C VAL A 149 -3.58 -17.55 -2.14
N ARG A 150 -4.48 -17.92 -1.23
CA ARG A 150 -5.82 -18.44 -1.60
C ARG A 150 -6.92 -17.41 -1.47
N GLN A 151 -6.74 -16.48 -0.54
CA GLN A 151 -7.78 -15.52 -0.20
C GLN A 151 -7.15 -14.18 0.16
N PHE A 152 -7.85 -13.10 -0.18
CA PHE A 152 -7.55 -11.77 0.31
C PHE A 152 -8.68 -11.28 1.21
N SER A 153 -8.30 -10.72 2.35
CA SER A 153 -9.15 -9.90 3.19
C SER A 153 -9.21 -8.50 2.62
N VAL A 154 -10.41 -8.00 2.31
CA VAL A 154 -10.58 -6.68 1.70
C VAL A 154 -11.06 -5.70 2.77
N LEU A 155 -10.33 -4.60 2.94
CA LEU A 155 -10.65 -3.52 3.86
C LEU A 155 -11.52 -2.46 3.18
N ALA A 156 -12.49 -1.95 3.92
CA ALA A 156 -13.32 -0.81 3.56
C ALA A 156 -12.59 0.50 3.92
N TRP A 157 -13.11 1.62 3.41
CA TRP A 157 -12.59 2.97 3.69
C TRP A 157 -12.56 3.35 5.18
N ASP A 158 -13.37 2.70 6.01
CA ASP A 158 -13.42 2.92 7.46
C ASP A 158 -12.57 1.90 8.26
N GLY A 159 -11.78 1.07 7.57
CA GLY A 159 -10.90 0.07 8.18
C GLY A 159 -11.60 -1.25 8.54
N ARG A 160 -12.93 -1.32 8.47
CA ARG A 160 -13.64 -2.58 8.66
C ARG A 160 -13.41 -3.49 7.46
N ARG A 161 -13.62 -4.79 7.64
CA ARG A 161 -13.62 -5.74 6.53
C ARG A 161 -14.83 -5.50 5.62
N ALA A 162 -14.58 -5.12 4.36
CA ALA A 162 -15.59 -5.06 3.31
C ALA A 162 -16.01 -6.45 2.82
N GLY A 163 -15.06 -7.39 2.78
CA GLY A 163 -15.34 -8.76 2.37
C GLY A 163 -14.11 -9.64 2.20
N ARG A 164 -14.29 -10.70 1.42
CA ARG A 164 -13.26 -11.69 1.11
C ARG A 164 -13.23 -11.96 -0.39
N PHE A 165 -12.03 -11.94 -0.95
CA PHE A 165 -11.77 -12.38 -2.32
C PHE A 165 -11.14 -13.76 -2.31
N SER A 166 -11.74 -14.73 -2.98
CA SER A 166 -11.19 -16.08 -3.16
C SER A 166 -10.49 -16.18 -4.51
N VAL A 167 -9.21 -16.55 -4.49
CA VAL A 167 -8.33 -16.64 -5.66
C VAL A 167 -8.61 -17.93 -6.42
N ALA A 168 -8.88 -17.81 -7.72
CA ALA A 168 -8.95 -18.94 -8.65
C ALA A 168 -7.61 -19.18 -9.36
N GLY A 169 -6.83 -18.13 -9.59
CA GLY A 169 -5.50 -18.19 -10.18
C GLY A 169 -5.03 -16.85 -10.70
N LEU A 170 -3.82 -16.84 -11.25
CA LEU A 170 -3.28 -15.68 -11.97
C LEU A 170 -3.90 -15.61 -13.38
N ALA A 171 -4.24 -14.41 -13.82
CA ALA A 171 -4.66 -14.11 -15.19
C ALA A 171 -4.00 -12.82 -15.65
N GLU A 172 -3.86 -12.66 -16.96
CA GLU A 172 -3.35 -11.45 -17.59
C GLU A 172 -4.53 -10.67 -18.19
N VAL A 173 -4.66 -9.39 -17.83
CA VAL A 173 -5.66 -8.48 -18.40
C VAL A 173 -4.96 -7.24 -18.96
N GLY A 174 -4.93 -7.14 -20.28
CA GLY A 174 -4.06 -6.16 -20.95
C GLY A 174 -2.60 -6.57 -20.75
N GLU A 175 -1.81 -5.72 -20.10
CA GLU A 175 -0.40 -5.97 -19.75
C GLU A 175 -0.22 -6.14 -18.23
N GLN A 176 -1.29 -6.48 -17.50
CA GLN A 176 -1.30 -6.54 -16.04
C GLN A 176 -1.60 -7.95 -15.55
N ASP A 177 -0.75 -8.43 -14.65
CA ASP A 177 -0.96 -9.66 -13.89
C ASP A 177 -1.94 -9.42 -12.75
N ILE A 178 -2.99 -10.25 -12.68
CA ILE A 178 -4.10 -10.10 -11.74
C ILE A 178 -4.43 -11.44 -11.09
N ALA A 179 -4.86 -11.40 -9.84
CA ALA A 179 -5.55 -12.52 -9.24
C ALA A 179 -7.02 -12.50 -9.69
N ALA A 180 -7.40 -13.48 -10.51
CA ALA A 180 -8.78 -13.73 -10.90
C ALA A 180 -9.47 -14.59 -9.84
N GLY A 181 -10.78 -14.38 -9.63
CA GLY A 181 -11.47 -15.04 -8.53
C GLY A 181 -12.90 -14.56 -8.32
N ALA A 182 -13.40 -14.82 -7.11
CA ALA A 182 -14.74 -14.41 -6.69
C ALA A 182 -14.65 -13.52 -5.45
N TYR A 183 -15.47 -12.47 -5.41
CA TYR A 183 -15.58 -11.60 -4.25
C TYR A 183 -16.92 -11.79 -3.54
N ALA A 184 -16.85 -11.98 -2.23
CA ALA A 184 -18.01 -11.99 -1.33
C ALA A 184 -17.86 -10.85 -0.31
N GLY A 185 -18.64 -9.78 -0.49
CA GLY A 185 -18.58 -8.59 0.36
C GLY A 185 -19.38 -7.41 -0.18
N SER A 186 -19.36 -6.31 0.56
CA SER A 186 -19.85 -4.99 0.13
C SER A 186 -18.84 -4.28 -0.76
N SER A 187 -19.21 -3.17 -1.40
CA SER A 187 -18.17 -2.32 -2.00
C SER A 187 -17.19 -1.85 -0.91
N PRO A 188 -15.87 -1.78 -1.16
CA PRO A 188 -14.91 -1.15 -0.26
C PRO A 188 -15.26 0.29 0.13
N CYS A 189 -16.01 1.00 -0.71
CA CYS A 189 -16.49 2.34 -0.43
C CYS A 189 -17.91 2.39 0.18
N GLU A 190 -18.59 1.25 0.40
CA GLU A 190 -19.93 1.22 0.98
C GLU A 190 -19.91 1.63 2.46
N ARG A 191 -20.80 2.56 2.85
CA ARG A 191 -20.99 2.94 4.24
C ARG A 191 -21.67 1.81 5.03
N PRO A 192 -21.36 1.64 6.33
CA PRO A 192 -22.12 0.73 7.18
C PRO A 192 -23.62 1.08 7.17
N ARG A 193 -24.48 0.07 6.99
CA ARG A 193 -25.94 0.21 6.94
C ARG A 193 -26.57 0.85 8.19
N GLU A 194 -25.87 0.84 9.32
CA GLU A 194 -26.33 1.46 10.57
C GLU A 194 -26.40 2.99 10.49
N ALA A 195 -25.72 3.61 9.52
CA ALA A 195 -25.65 5.06 9.35
C ALA A 195 -26.90 5.70 8.72
N GLY A 196 -27.99 4.96 8.48
CA GLY A 196 -29.25 5.48 7.92
C GLY A 196 -29.19 5.91 6.44
N ASP A 197 -28.01 6.22 5.93
CA ASP A 197 -27.72 6.49 4.51
C ASP A 197 -27.06 5.26 3.87
N ALA A 198 -27.87 4.47 3.15
CA ALA A 198 -27.32 3.52 2.21
C ALA A 198 -26.59 4.29 1.09
N GLY A 199 -25.28 4.11 0.97
CA GLY A 199 -24.50 4.82 -0.04
C GLY A 199 -23.00 4.58 0.09
N SER A 200 -22.23 5.19 -0.81
CA SER A 200 -20.78 5.14 -0.81
C SER A 200 -20.18 6.37 -0.13
N TYR A 201 -19.00 6.23 0.48
CA TYR A 201 -18.14 7.35 0.85
C TYR A 201 -17.67 8.07 -0.44
N PRO A 202 -18.11 9.30 -0.73
CA PRO A 202 -17.67 10.02 -1.94
C PRO A 202 -16.15 10.23 -1.96
N GLU A 203 -15.53 10.42 -0.79
CA GLU A 203 -14.09 10.50 -0.61
C GLU A 203 -13.39 9.20 -1.05
N CYS A 204 -13.93 8.03 -0.70
CA CYS A 204 -13.41 6.75 -1.15
C CYS A 204 -13.60 6.57 -2.66
N VAL A 205 -14.76 6.94 -3.21
CA VAL A 205 -14.99 6.85 -4.66
C VAL A 205 -14.03 7.77 -5.43
N SER A 206 -13.75 8.95 -4.90
CA SER A 206 -12.78 9.90 -5.45
C SER A 206 -11.35 9.36 -5.41
N ALA A 207 -10.93 8.82 -4.26
CA ALA A 207 -9.58 8.30 -4.03
C ALA A 207 -9.32 6.96 -4.76
N GLN A 208 -10.31 6.08 -4.73
CA GLN A 208 -10.15 4.65 -5.02
C GLN A 208 -11.11 4.09 -6.07
N ALA A 209 -12.04 4.88 -6.60
CA ALA A 209 -12.97 4.44 -7.66
C ALA A 209 -13.69 3.11 -7.34
N GLU A 210 -14.19 2.99 -6.10
CA GLU A 210 -14.84 1.77 -5.56
C GLU A 210 -13.91 0.58 -5.30
N CYS A 211 -12.59 0.75 -5.44
CA CYS A 211 -11.60 -0.26 -5.07
C CYS A 211 -11.16 -0.12 -3.61
N GLY A 212 -10.46 -1.13 -3.09
CA GLY A 212 -10.00 -1.18 -1.71
C GLY A 212 -8.71 -1.96 -1.51
N VAL A 213 -8.14 -1.83 -0.32
CA VAL A 213 -6.92 -2.54 0.10
C VAL A 213 -7.26 -4.01 0.34
N ALA A 214 -6.51 -4.90 -0.30
CA ALA A 214 -6.67 -6.34 -0.17
C ALA A 214 -5.38 -6.98 0.37
N VAL A 215 -5.49 -7.75 1.44
CA VAL A 215 -4.33 -8.40 2.09
C VAL A 215 -4.55 -9.91 2.15
N GLY A 216 -3.62 -10.66 1.55
CA GLY A 216 -3.63 -12.12 1.54
C GLY A 216 -2.43 -12.67 2.31
N LEU A 217 -2.66 -13.67 3.15
CA LEU A 217 -1.58 -14.42 3.79
C LEU A 217 -0.90 -15.34 2.78
N LEU A 218 0.43 -15.46 2.89
CA LEU A 218 1.18 -16.51 2.23
C LEU A 218 1.14 -17.78 3.09
N GLU A 219 0.60 -18.86 2.54
CA GLU A 219 0.57 -20.15 3.20
C GLU A 219 1.99 -20.74 3.25
N ARG A 220 2.48 -21.01 4.47
CA ARG A 220 3.74 -21.73 4.68
C ARG A 220 3.47 -23.23 4.69
N GLY A 221 3.83 -23.92 3.62
CA GLY A 221 3.78 -25.39 3.56
C GLY A 221 3.66 -25.93 2.13
N SER A 222 4.12 -27.16 1.91
CA SER A 222 3.78 -27.88 0.68
C SER A 222 2.26 -28.13 0.68
N LEU A 223 1.61 -27.97 -0.47
CA LEU A 223 0.17 -28.26 -0.66
C LEU A 223 -0.20 -29.72 -0.30
N ASP A 224 0.80 -30.56 -0.05
CA ASP A 224 0.68 -31.99 0.26
C ASP A 224 0.61 -32.32 1.77
N GLU A 225 0.94 -31.38 2.67
CA GLU A 225 1.11 -31.69 4.11
C GLU A 225 -0.02 -31.19 5.03
N GLN A 226 -0.90 -30.31 4.55
CA GLN A 226 -2.04 -29.81 5.33
C GLN A 226 -3.33 -30.16 4.58
N PRO A 227 -4.29 -30.89 5.19
CA PRO A 227 -5.61 -31.07 4.60
C PRO A 227 -6.17 -29.70 4.23
N PHE A 228 -6.71 -29.59 3.02
CA PHE A 228 -7.42 -28.39 2.57
C PHE A 228 -8.53 -28.06 3.58
N GLU A 229 -8.29 -27.13 4.50
CA GLU A 229 -9.39 -26.50 5.22
C GLU A 229 -10.11 -25.60 4.20
N GLU A 230 -11.28 -26.08 3.77
CA GLU A 230 -12.14 -25.43 2.77
C GLU A 230 -12.54 -24.00 3.19
N ASP A 231 -12.47 -23.71 4.50
CA ASP A 231 -12.87 -22.45 5.12
C ASP A 231 -11.86 -21.96 6.17
N ALA A 232 -10.61 -21.71 5.77
CA ALA A 232 -9.67 -21.00 6.64
C ALA A 232 -10.30 -19.67 7.13
N ALA A 233 -10.14 -19.40 8.42
CA ALA A 233 -10.68 -18.19 9.02
C ALA A 233 -10.08 -16.94 8.33
N PRO A 234 -10.90 -15.92 8.05
CA PRO A 234 -10.41 -14.72 7.39
C PRO A 234 -9.29 -14.04 8.21
N LEU A 235 -8.23 -13.61 7.53
CA LEU A 235 -7.07 -12.94 8.14
C LEU A 235 -7.52 -11.73 8.97
N ASP A 236 -7.32 -11.79 10.28
CA ASP A 236 -7.56 -10.65 11.18
C ASP A 236 -6.40 -9.65 11.11
N LEU A 237 -6.72 -8.41 10.80
CA LEU A 237 -5.77 -7.32 10.59
C LEU A 237 -5.98 -6.30 11.71
N ASP A 238 -4.90 -5.95 12.43
CA ASP A 238 -4.96 -4.86 13.39
C ASP A 238 -4.93 -3.53 12.63
N VAL A 239 -6.08 -2.85 12.61
CA VAL A 239 -6.23 -1.56 11.94
C VAL A 239 -6.11 -0.44 12.97
N GLY A 240 -5.32 0.56 12.64
CA GLY A 240 -5.21 1.79 13.41
C GLY A 240 -6.00 2.92 12.77
N GLY A 241 -5.71 4.13 13.22
CA GLY A 241 -6.13 5.32 12.52
C GLY A 241 -5.09 6.42 12.67
N ALA A 242 -5.15 7.36 11.73
CA ALA A 242 -4.37 8.57 11.78
C ALA A 242 -5.30 9.78 11.72
N CYS A 243 -4.77 10.94 12.08
CA CYS A 243 -5.46 12.20 11.81
C CYS A 243 -4.42 13.28 11.51
N ILE A 244 -4.87 14.37 10.89
CA ILE A 244 -4.00 15.51 10.55
C ILE A 244 -4.42 16.70 11.39
N ALA A 245 -3.47 17.27 12.13
CA ALA A 245 -3.60 18.51 12.88
C ALA A 245 -2.37 19.37 12.62
N ASP A 246 -2.54 20.65 12.30
CA ASP A 246 -1.45 21.59 11.97
C ASP A 246 -0.39 21.00 11.01
N ASP A 247 -0.81 20.48 9.84
CA ASP A 247 0.06 19.84 8.83
C ASP A 247 0.90 18.66 9.34
N THR A 248 0.52 18.10 10.51
CA THR A 248 1.18 16.97 11.15
C THR A 248 0.25 15.77 11.13
N LEU A 249 0.72 14.66 10.56
CA LEU A 249 0.09 13.36 10.66
C LEU A 249 0.37 12.77 12.05
N LEU A 250 -0.69 12.58 12.82
CA LEU A 250 -0.66 11.90 14.11
C LEU A 250 -1.12 10.46 13.91
N VAL A 251 -0.28 9.49 14.24
CA VAL A 251 -0.57 8.06 14.07
C VAL A 251 0.17 7.25 15.12
N ASP A 252 -0.51 6.29 15.72
CA ASP A 252 0.08 5.33 16.67
C ASP A 252 0.64 4.13 15.88
N ILE A 253 1.95 4.15 15.64
CA ILE A 253 2.65 3.18 14.80
C ILE A 253 2.90 1.89 15.57
N ASP A 254 3.29 1.93 16.84
CA ASP A 254 3.63 0.71 17.61
C ASP A 254 2.50 0.17 18.50
N GLY A 255 1.34 0.82 18.49
CA GLY A 255 0.15 0.33 19.18
C GLY A 255 0.14 0.62 20.69
N ASP A 256 1.02 1.50 21.18
CA ASP A 256 1.09 1.83 22.60
C ASP A 256 0.03 2.85 23.05
N GLY A 257 -0.74 3.39 22.09
CA GLY A 257 -1.80 4.38 22.31
C GLY A 257 -1.31 5.83 22.35
N VAL A 258 -0.02 6.07 22.14
CA VAL A 258 0.59 7.40 22.01
C VAL A 258 0.94 7.63 20.54
N PRO A 259 0.29 8.57 19.84
CA PRO A 259 0.60 8.79 18.43
C PRO A 259 1.97 9.45 18.25
N GLU A 260 2.76 8.89 17.34
CA GLU A 260 3.88 9.56 16.68
C GLU A 260 3.38 10.70 15.79
N ALA A 261 4.26 11.67 15.53
CA ALA A 261 3.98 12.86 14.74
C ALA A 261 4.92 12.92 13.54
N TYR A 262 4.40 13.04 12.33
CA TYR A 262 5.19 13.22 11.10
C TYR A 262 4.65 14.42 10.34
N ALA A 263 5.51 15.27 9.76
CA ALA A 263 5.01 16.34 8.90
C ALA A 263 4.43 15.73 7.62
N ILE A 264 3.16 16.01 7.28
CA ILE A 264 2.51 15.34 6.14
C ILE A 264 3.17 15.71 4.81
N ALA A 265 3.79 16.90 4.74
CA ALA A 265 4.57 17.34 3.59
C ALA A 265 5.82 16.50 3.35
N ASP A 266 6.39 15.88 4.40
CA ASP A 266 7.64 15.11 4.28
C ASP A 266 7.43 13.76 3.55
N PHE A 267 6.20 13.29 3.40
CA PHE A 267 5.87 12.14 2.57
C PHE A 267 5.99 12.44 1.06
N VAL A 268 6.08 13.71 0.68
CA VAL A 268 6.15 14.16 -0.71
C VAL A 268 7.50 14.84 -0.96
N ASN A 269 8.35 14.20 -1.75
CA ASN A 269 9.67 14.75 -2.06
C ASN A 269 9.57 15.98 -3.00
N PRO A 270 10.68 16.71 -3.27
CA PRO A 270 10.66 17.91 -4.10
C PRO A 270 10.18 17.72 -5.55
N VAL A 271 10.24 16.49 -6.08
CA VAL A 271 9.71 16.15 -7.42
C VAL A 271 8.29 15.57 -7.37
N ARG A 272 7.64 15.63 -6.20
CA ARG A 272 6.28 15.16 -5.92
C ARG A 272 6.11 13.64 -6.03
N ALA A 273 7.16 12.89 -5.77
CA ALA A 273 7.14 11.44 -5.61
C ALA A 273 7.21 11.06 -4.11
N PRO A 274 6.97 9.79 -3.75
CA PRO A 274 7.17 9.33 -2.38
C PRO A 274 8.58 9.66 -1.86
N ALA A 275 8.68 10.13 -0.62
CA ALA A 275 9.97 10.28 0.05
C ALA A 275 10.49 8.91 0.51
N GLU A 276 11.80 8.68 0.42
CA GLU A 276 12.40 7.39 0.80
C GLU A 276 12.36 7.15 2.32
N GLU A 277 12.51 8.21 3.10
CA GLU A 277 12.48 8.17 4.57
C GLU A 277 11.69 9.38 5.09
N VAL A 278 10.89 9.16 6.14
CA VAL A 278 10.14 10.21 6.84
C VAL A 278 10.44 10.12 8.33
N PHE A 279 10.84 11.24 8.93
CA PHE A 279 11.27 11.30 10.32
C PHE A 279 10.20 11.91 11.21
N ILE A 280 10.22 11.56 12.49
CA ILE A 280 9.32 12.17 13.47
C ILE A 280 9.53 13.70 13.49
N ALA A 281 8.42 14.43 13.46
CA ALA A 281 8.38 15.87 13.52
C ALA A 281 8.17 16.35 14.97
N GLN A 282 8.30 17.66 15.17
CA GLN A 282 7.87 18.26 16.44
C GLN A 282 6.36 18.16 16.56
N ARG A 283 5.90 17.51 17.62
CA ARG A 283 4.48 17.37 17.92
C ARG A 283 3.90 18.69 18.44
N GLY A 284 2.88 19.19 17.76
CA GLY A 284 2.04 20.29 18.26
C GLY A 284 1.14 19.87 19.44
N SER A 285 0.41 20.82 20.02
CA SER A 285 -0.54 20.53 21.10
C SER A 285 -1.92 20.06 20.62
N GLU A 286 -2.20 20.20 19.33
CA GLU A 286 -3.49 19.83 18.77
C GLU A 286 -3.67 18.30 18.72
N THR A 287 -4.92 17.87 18.89
CA THR A 287 -5.33 16.48 18.76
C THR A 287 -6.56 16.41 17.87
N CYS A 288 -6.71 15.30 17.17
CA CYS A 288 -7.81 15.05 16.25
C CYS A 288 -8.31 13.61 16.41
N ALA A 289 -9.54 13.35 15.93
CA ALA A 289 -10.09 12.02 15.94
C ALA A 289 -9.42 11.16 14.84
N PRO A 290 -8.87 9.99 15.18
CA PRO A 290 -8.24 9.12 14.20
C PRO A 290 -9.28 8.52 13.24
N ALA A 291 -8.89 8.43 11.97
CA ALA A 291 -9.62 7.74 10.91
C ALA A 291 -8.68 6.74 10.23
N PHE A 292 -9.23 5.62 9.75
CA PHE A 292 -8.45 4.62 9.03
C PHE A 292 -7.84 5.19 7.73
N ALA A 293 -8.65 5.92 6.97
CA ALA A 293 -8.27 6.56 5.72
C ALA A 293 -8.57 8.08 5.76
N ILE A 294 -7.76 8.87 5.04
CA ILE A 294 -7.88 10.32 4.96
C ILE A 294 -7.75 10.73 3.50
N HIS A 295 -8.83 11.30 2.94
CA HIS A 295 -8.79 11.90 1.60
C HIS A 295 -8.21 13.31 1.67
N HIS A 296 -7.39 13.65 0.69
CA HIS A 296 -6.59 14.87 0.61
C HIS A 296 -5.73 15.10 1.85
N ALA A 297 -5.03 14.06 2.29
CA ALA A 297 -3.98 14.17 3.30
C ALA A 297 -2.96 15.27 2.93
N VAL A 298 -2.60 15.34 1.64
CA VAL A 298 -2.05 16.55 1.02
C VAL A 298 -2.98 16.96 -0.12
N PRO A 299 -3.57 18.16 -0.10
CA PRO A 299 -4.49 18.59 -1.13
C PRO A 299 -3.77 18.80 -2.48
N PRO A 300 -4.53 18.81 -3.61
CA PRO A 300 -3.99 19.17 -4.91
C PRO A 300 -3.36 20.57 -4.89
N ALA A 301 -2.07 20.68 -5.25
CA ALA A 301 -1.37 21.95 -5.36
C ALA A 301 -1.13 22.38 -6.83
N ASP A 302 -1.07 21.43 -7.76
CA ASP A 302 -0.95 21.68 -9.21
C ASP A 302 -1.66 20.57 -10.00
N PRO A 303 -2.99 20.66 -10.20
CA PRO A 303 -3.80 19.57 -10.76
C PRO A 303 -3.38 19.09 -12.16
N LYS A 304 -2.55 19.86 -12.87
CA LYS A 304 -1.99 19.48 -14.17
C LYS A 304 -0.90 18.42 -14.08
N HIS A 305 -0.27 18.28 -12.93
CA HIS A 305 0.84 17.34 -12.72
C HIS A 305 0.66 16.50 -11.46
N TRP A 306 0.12 17.10 -10.39
CA TRP A 306 -0.04 16.54 -9.06
C TRP A 306 -1.42 16.85 -8.48
N ARG A 307 -2.17 15.81 -8.18
CA ARG A 307 -3.56 15.86 -7.72
C ARG A 307 -3.71 15.55 -6.23
N GLY A 308 -2.63 15.40 -5.49
CA GLY A 308 -2.66 15.25 -4.04
C GLY A 308 -2.25 13.86 -3.56
N LEU A 309 -2.30 13.71 -2.24
CA LEU A 309 -1.97 12.50 -1.50
C LEU A 309 -3.17 12.11 -0.66
N ASP A 310 -3.55 10.83 -0.71
CA ASP A 310 -4.56 10.23 0.16
C ASP A 310 -3.90 9.19 1.06
N LEU A 311 -4.28 9.13 2.34
CA LEU A 311 -3.98 8.00 3.20
C LEU A 311 -5.08 6.96 3.03
N LEU A 312 -4.73 5.75 2.62
CA LEU A 312 -5.66 4.67 2.33
C LEU A 312 -5.94 3.76 3.52
N GLY A 313 -5.02 3.74 4.49
CA GLY A 313 -5.11 2.85 5.63
C GLY A 313 -3.92 2.97 6.56
N VAL A 314 -4.19 2.72 7.83
CA VAL A 314 -3.20 2.45 8.88
C VAL A 314 -3.45 1.03 9.36
N VAL A 315 -2.52 0.11 9.11
CA VAL A 315 -2.74 -1.32 9.39
C VAL A 315 -1.42 -2.04 9.63
N ASP A 316 -1.37 -2.88 10.66
CA ASP A 316 -0.29 -3.84 10.87
C ASP A 316 -0.43 -4.96 9.83
N LEU A 317 0.27 -4.82 8.69
CA LEU A 317 0.14 -5.75 7.57
C LEU A 317 0.87 -7.05 7.87
N ASP A 318 2.08 -6.95 8.40
CA ASP A 318 2.95 -8.11 8.62
C ASP A 318 2.82 -8.71 10.04
N GLY A 319 1.98 -8.16 10.90
CA GLY A 319 1.64 -8.73 12.20
C GLY A 319 2.75 -8.63 13.24
N ASP A 320 3.76 -7.78 13.02
CA ASP A 320 4.88 -7.56 13.94
C ASP A 320 4.53 -6.60 15.09
N GLY A 321 3.31 -6.04 15.08
CA GLY A 321 2.81 -5.08 16.05
C GLY A 321 3.07 -3.62 15.66
N ARG A 322 3.71 -3.35 14.53
CA ARG A 322 3.86 -2.01 13.96
C ARG A 322 2.91 -1.84 12.79
N ARG A 323 2.30 -0.67 12.69
CA ARG A 323 1.34 -0.36 11.64
C ARG A 323 2.05 0.26 10.45
N GLU A 324 1.81 -0.31 9.27
CA GLU A 324 2.15 0.31 8.00
C GLU A 324 1.15 1.42 7.62
N LEU A 325 1.66 2.42 6.90
CA LEU A 325 0.85 3.44 6.25
C LEU A 325 0.78 3.15 4.76
N LEU A 326 -0.43 3.04 4.21
CA LEU A 326 -0.65 2.94 2.77
C LEU A 326 -1.12 4.28 2.23
N PHE A 327 -0.38 4.84 1.29
CA PHE A 327 -0.72 6.10 0.63
C PHE A 327 -1.05 5.90 -0.84
N SER A 328 -1.90 6.76 -1.38
CA SER A 328 -2.13 6.93 -2.81
C SER A 328 -1.64 8.30 -3.28
N TYR A 329 -0.72 8.29 -4.22
CA TYR A 329 -0.16 9.46 -4.88
C TYR A 329 -0.91 9.69 -6.18
N HIS A 330 -1.56 10.84 -6.33
CA HIS A 330 -2.38 11.14 -7.48
C HIS A 330 -1.64 12.08 -8.43
N TYR A 331 -1.47 11.66 -9.69
CA TYR A 331 -0.91 12.45 -10.76
C TYR A 331 -1.96 12.71 -11.84
N ALA A 332 -1.63 13.53 -12.83
CA ALA A 332 -2.59 13.88 -13.87
C ALA A 332 -3.03 12.70 -14.76
N ILE A 333 -2.13 11.73 -14.98
CA ILE A 333 -2.33 10.61 -15.91
C ILE A 333 -2.18 9.23 -15.27
N ARG A 334 -1.81 9.19 -13.98
CA ARG A 334 -1.58 7.94 -13.25
C ARG A 334 -1.81 8.14 -11.76
N ARG A 335 -1.86 7.04 -11.03
CA ARG A 335 -1.86 6.98 -9.57
C ARG A 335 -0.83 5.93 -9.17
N THR A 336 -0.14 6.13 -8.05
CA THR A 336 0.73 5.12 -7.44
C THR A 336 0.31 4.87 -5.99
N TRP A 337 0.52 3.67 -5.49
CA TRP A 337 0.42 3.37 -4.06
C TRP A 337 1.82 3.28 -3.49
N ALA A 338 1.99 3.75 -2.25
CA ALA A 338 3.22 3.61 -1.49
C ALA A 338 2.92 2.99 -0.13
N VAL A 339 3.83 2.15 0.35
CA VAL A 339 3.77 1.57 1.70
C VAL A 339 4.97 2.10 2.50
N TYR A 340 4.68 2.62 3.68
CA TYR A 340 5.68 3.05 4.66
C TYR A 340 5.63 2.15 5.88
N SER A 341 6.79 1.69 6.34
CA SER A 341 6.92 0.83 7.52
C SER A 341 8.04 1.33 8.44
N ALA A 342 7.86 1.18 9.75
CA ALA A 342 8.88 1.48 10.75
C ALA A 342 9.87 0.31 10.90
N THR A 343 10.64 -0.01 9.86
CA THR A 343 11.47 -1.24 9.85
C THR A 343 12.57 -1.25 10.93
N GLY A 344 13.09 -0.07 11.29
CA GLY A 344 14.07 0.10 12.37
C GLY A 344 13.45 0.60 13.67
N SER A 345 12.73 1.73 13.61
CA SER A 345 12.18 2.41 14.79
C SER A 345 10.97 3.26 14.41
N VAL A 346 10.06 3.51 15.35
CA VAL A 346 8.95 4.45 15.13
C VAL A 346 9.41 5.89 14.84
N ALA A 347 10.64 6.27 15.21
CA ALA A 347 11.18 7.60 14.90
C ALA A 347 11.42 7.84 13.39
N ARG A 348 11.40 6.78 12.57
CA ARG A 348 11.64 6.84 11.13
C ARG A 348 10.79 5.82 10.39
N LEU A 349 10.03 6.29 9.41
CA LEU A 349 9.33 5.45 8.45
C LEU A 349 10.17 5.33 7.18
N ASP A 350 10.34 4.12 6.69
CA ASP A 350 11.02 3.83 5.43
C ASP A 350 9.97 3.51 4.36
N LEU A 351 10.16 4.05 3.14
CA LEU A 351 9.39 3.62 1.97
C LEU A 351 9.80 2.19 1.62
N VAL A 352 8.90 1.24 1.83
CA VAL A 352 9.17 -0.18 1.57
C VAL A 352 8.67 -0.65 0.20
N GLY A 353 7.86 0.16 -0.49
CA GLY A 353 7.44 -0.11 -1.85
C GLY A 353 6.61 1.00 -2.45
N GLU A 354 6.74 1.19 -3.77
CA GLU A 354 5.86 2.00 -4.61
C GLU A 354 5.42 1.16 -5.82
N ALA A 355 4.12 1.10 -6.11
CA ALA A 355 3.58 0.33 -7.23
C ALA A 355 2.40 1.06 -7.91
N GLU A 356 2.17 0.76 -9.19
CA GLU A 356 1.02 1.31 -9.92
C GLU A 356 -0.23 0.44 -9.68
N PRO A 357 -1.30 0.94 -9.03
CA PRO A 357 -2.61 0.29 -8.92
C PRO A 357 -3.28 0.05 -10.29
N TRP A 358 -4.54 -0.41 -10.28
CA TRP A 358 -5.35 -0.49 -11.49
C TRP A 358 -5.39 0.87 -12.21
N VAL A 359 -5.27 0.82 -13.52
CA VAL A 359 -5.61 1.96 -14.38
C VAL A 359 -7.12 1.94 -14.51
N THR A 360 -7.80 2.62 -13.60
CA THR A 360 -9.25 2.82 -13.71
C THR A 360 -9.51 3.73 -14.91
N ARG A 361 -10.18 3.19 -15.94
CA ARG A 361 -10.54 3.91 -17.17
C ARG A 361 -11.76 4.78 -16.97
#